data_AF-A0ABD2LNR1-F1
#
_entry.id   AF-A0ABD2LNR1-F1
#
_cell.length_a   1.000
_cell.length_b   1.000
_cell.length_c   1.000
_cell.angle_alpha   90.00
_cell.angle_beta   90.00
_cell.angle_gamma   90.00
#
_symmetry.space_group_name_H-M   'P 1'
#
loop_
_entity.id
_entity.type
_entity.pdbx_description
1 polymer ?
#
loop_
_entity_poly.entity_id
_entity_poly.type
_entity_poly.pdbx_seq_one_letter_code
_entity_poly.pdbx_strand_id
1 'polypeptide(L)'
;MTTNSEGNENNSVDENGEPSGNHAENCSTGPSSPAPSVSCEACGTNFSQLEKDAFAAVREMAPYVKTIAISEILSRTPELIFLNIVTLENESYCVELTQRGWRVSSDRLDCMNGDIQKLEMHVTYYDAIEQLLDSLSEQYRENFGAALSSKLAALQTEQKQRQQDGETDGNDGGAAERSDAGQRTDNEPN
;
A
#
# COMPACT_ATOMS: atom_id res chain seq x y z
N MET A 1 -7.22 -28.98 61.52
CA MET A 1 -8.29 -30.01 61.38
C MET A 1 -9.12 -29.51 60.22
N THR A 2 -9.06 -30.02 59.00
CA THR A 2 -9.03 -31.41 58.53
C THR A 2 -8.40 -31.47 57.14
N THR A 3 -7.79 -32.61 56.82
CA THR A 3 -7.07 -33.02 55.61
C THR A 3 -8.01 -33.45 54.46
N ASN A 4 -7.45 -33.54 53.23
CA ASN A 4 -7.53 -34.63 52.23
C ASN A 4 -6.90 -34.13 50.90
N SER A 5 -5.83 -34.72 50.33
CA SER A 5 -5.69 -36.04 49.64
C SER A 5 -6.55 -36.12 48.38
N GLU A 6 -6.16 -36.60 47.19
CA GLU A 6 -4.99 -37.19 46.49
C GLU A 6 -5.37 -37.07 44.99
N GLY A 7 -4.47 -36.74 44.05
CA GLY A 7 -3.79 -37.74 43.21
C GLY A 7 -4.26 -37.68 41.74
N ASN A 8 -3.34 -37.47 40.79
CA ASN A 8 -3.36 -38.16 39.50
C ASN A 8 -1.98 -38.05 38.82
N GLU A 9 -1.37 -39.20 38.57
CA GLU A 9 -0.11 -39.41 37.87
C GLU A 9 -0.38 -39.99 36.46
N ASN A 10 0.61 -39.83 35.57
CA ASN A 10 0.89 -40.60 34.35
C ASN A 10 0.38 -40.05 33.00
N ASN A 11 1.31 -39.57 32.16
CA ASN A 11 1.80 -40.31 30.96
C ASN A 11 2.99 -39.53 30.34
N SER A 12 4.24 -40.00 30.46
CA SER A 12 5.02 -40.76 29.46
C SER A 12 5.13 -40.06 28.09
N VAL A 13 6.33 -39.55 27.81
CA VAL A 13 6.82 -39.07 26.51
C VAL A 13 8.10 -39.84 26.18
N ASP A 14 7.98 -40.81 25.27
CA ASP A 14 9.04 -41.46 24.49
C ASP A 14 8.73 -41.08 23.02
N GLU A 15 9.61 -40.99 22.03
CA GLU A 15 11.03 -41.28 21.86
C GLU A 15 11.46 -40.53 20.57
N ASN A 16 12.74 -40.17 20.48
CA ASN A 16 13.37 -39.59 19.29
C ASN A 16 13.57 -40.65 18.20
N GLY A 17 13.35 -40.30 16.92
CA GLY A 17 13.70 -41.19 15.81
C GLY A 17 13.87 -40.45 14.48
N GLU A 18 15.09 -39.96 14.23
CA GLU A 18 15.57 -39.68 12.86
C GLU A 18 15.70 -41.00 12.07
N PRO A 19 15.65 -40.93 10.73
CA PRO A 19 16.85 -41.42 10.04
C PRO A 19 17.27 -40.57 8.84
N SER A 20 18.60 -40.45 8.74
CA SER A 20 19.36 -40.07 7.55
C SER A 20 19.10 -41.00 6.36
N GLY A 21 19.07 -40.43 5.16
CA GLY A 21 19.08 -41.17 3.89
C GLY A 21 19.70 -40.33 2.78
N ASN A 22 21.03 -40.38 2.68
CA ASN A 22 21.79 -39.81 1.57
C ASN A 22 21.65 -40.71 0.32
N HIS A 23 21.30 -40.13 -0.83
CA HIS A 23 21.71 -40.65 -2.14
C HIS A 23 21.96 -39.48 -3.07
N ALA A 24 23.21 -39.37 -3.51
CA ALA A 24 23.64 -38.46 -4.55
C ALA A 24 23.63 -39.23 -5.88
N GLU A 25 22.89 -38.74 -6.88
CA GLU A 25 23.12 -39.09 -8.28
C GLU A 25 23.08 -37.82 -9.13
N ASN A 26 24.20 -37.58 -9.79
CA ASN A 26 24.47 -36.51 -10.73
C ASN A 26 24.00 -36.94 -12.12
N CYS A 27 23.27 -36.09 -12.85
CA CYS A 27 23.12 -36.25 -14.29
C CYS A 27 23.05 -34.88 -14.98
N SER A 28 24.18 -34.48 -15.57
CA SER A 28 24.29 -33.36 -16.51
C SER A 28 23.75 -33.78 -17.89
N THR A 29 22.75 -33.07 -18.42
CA THR A 29 22.66 -32.73 -19.85
C THR A 29 21.89 -31.42 -20.03
N GLY A 30 22.39 -30.57 -20.93
CA GLY A 30 22.00 -29.17 -21.13
C GLY A 30 20.76 -28.94 -22.02
N PRO A 31 20.59 -27.72 -22.56
CA PRO A 31 19.31 -26.99 -22.52
C PRO A 31 18.56 -26.99 -23.86
N SER A 32 17.22 -26.92 -23.83
CA SER A 32 16.40 -26.38 -24.93
C SER A 32 14.94 -26.16 -24.53
N SER A 33 14.57 -24.88 -24.40
CA SER A 33 13.24 -24.31 -24.69
C SER A 33 12.02 -24.60 -23.79
N PRO A 34 10.98 -23.75 -23.82
CA PRO A 34 10.95 -22.30 -23.79
C PRO A 34 10.55 -21.80 -22.38
N ALA A 35 10.82 -20.54 -22.07
CA ALA A 35 10.35 -19.94 -20.82
C ALA A 35 8.82 -20.12 -20.68
N PRO A 36 8.30 -20.77 -19.62
CA PRO A 36 6.98 -20.40 -19.17
C PRO A 36 7.15 -18.98 -18.66
N SER A 37 6.52 -18.02 -19.36
CA SER A 37 6.10 -16.79 -18.71
C SER A 37 5.33 -17.22 -17.47
N VAL A 38 6.01 -17.20 -16.33
CA VAL A 38 5.41 -17.33 -15.01
C VAL A 38 4.63 -16.04 -14.77
N SER A 39 3.56 -15.84 -15.53
CA SER A 39 2.40 -15.21 -14.96
C SER A 39 2.05 -16.08 -13.74
N CYS A 40 2.30 -15.51 -12.57
CA CYS A 40 1.91 -16.10 -11.30
C CYS A 40 0.37 -16.15 -11.27
N GLU A 41 -0.20 -17.16 -11.93
CA GLU A 41 -1.64 -17.45 -11.94
C GLU A 41 -1.92 -18.69 -11.08
N ALA A 42 -1.11 -18.91 -10.05
CA ALA A 42 -1.27 -20.02 -9.14
C ALA A 42 -1.11 -19.57 -7.67
N CYS A 43 -2.03 -18.72 -7.23
CA CYS A 43 -2.64 -18.87 -5.92
C CYS A 43 -4.15 -18.64 -6.08
N GLY A 44 -4.91 -19.74 -6.18
CA GLY A 44 -6.33 -19.78 -6.55
C GLY A 44 -7.30 -19.25 -5.50
N THR A 45 -6.96 -18.20 -4.75
CA THR A 45 -7.92 -17.49 -3.90
C THR A 45 -8.59 -16.39 -4.72
N ASN A 46 -9.75 -16.71 -5.29
CA ASN A 46 -10.65 -15.68 -5.81
C ASN A 46 -11.16 -14.85 -4.63
N PHE A 47 -10.53 -13.71 -4.36
CA PHE A 47 -11.03 -12.74 -3.39
C PHE A 47 -12.42 -12.25 -3.84
N SER A 48 -13.34 -12.17 -2.88
CA SER A 48 -14.63 -11.51 -3.07
C SER A 48 -14.45 -10.02 -3.45
N GLN A 49 -15.51 -9.40 -3.95
CA GLN A 49 -15.45 -7.98 -4.30
C GLN A 49 -15.10 -7.11 -3.08
N LEU A 50 -15.76 -7.35 -1.93
CA LEU A 50 -15.48 -6.61 -0.71
C LEU A 50 -14.04 -6.81 -0.22
N GLU A 51 -13.45 -8.00 -0.40
CA GLU A 51 -12.05 -8.21 -0.03
C GLU A 51 -11.12 -7.38 -0.91
N LYS A 52 -11.39 -7.31 -2.22
CA LYS A 52 -10.61 -6.46 -3.13
C LYS A 52 -10.74 -4.99 -2.74
N ASP A 53 -11.96 -4.55 -2.41
CA ASP A 53 -12.23 -3.17 -2.00
C ASP A 53 -11.55 -2.84 -0.66
N ALA A 54 -11.58 -3.76 0.31
CA ALA A 54 -10.87 -3.62 1.58
C ALA A 54 -9.35 -3.53 1.37
N PHE A 55 -8.76 -4.35 0.50
CA PHE A 55 -7.33 -4.28 0.20
C PHE A 55 -6.94 -2.99 -0.52
N ALA A 56 -7.77 -2.54 -1.47
CA ALA A 56 -7.56 -1.27 -2.16
C ALA A 56 -7.61 -0.11 -1.15
N ALA A 57 -8.61 -0.10 -0.26
CA ALA A 57 -8.75 0.91 0.78
C ALA A 57 -7.55 0.95 1.74
N VAL A 58 -7.07 -0.20 2.22
CA VAL A 58 -5.85 -0.28 3.05
C VAL A 58 -4.66 0.36 2.32
N ARG A 59 -4.44 0.00 1.05
CA ARG A 59 -3.33 0.52 0.26
C ARG A 59 -3.44 2.03 0.02
N GLU A 60 -4.63 2.51 -0.29
CA GLU A 60 -4.86 3.89 -0.73
C GLU A 60 -4.91 4.86 0.45
N MET A 61 -5.43 4.41 1.59
CA MET A 61 -5.59 5.25 2.79
C MET A 61 -4.39 5.21 3.73
N ALA A 62 -3.53 4.19 3.65
CA ALA A 62 -2.34 4.06 4.51
C ALA A 62 -1.48 5.34 4.65
N PRO A 63 -1.27 6.17 3.62
CA PRO A 63 -0.49 7.41 3.76
C PRO A 63 -1.18 8.52 4.57
N TYR A 64 -2.49 8.43 4.79
CA TYR A 64 -3.32 9.49 5.35
C TYR A 64 -3.86 9.17 6.75
N VAL A 65 -3.50 8.01 7.30
CA VAL A 65 -3.87 7.55 8.64
C VAL A 65 -2.63 7.05 9.37
N LYS A 66 -2.71 6.88 10.69
CA LYS A 66 -1.60 6.33 11.46
C LYS A 66 -1.47 4.82 11.23
N THR A 67 -2.59 4.10 11.27
CA THR A 67 -2.66 2.68 10.87
C THR A 67 -4.01 2.37 10.23
N ILE A 68 -4.00 1.43 9.28
CA ILE A 68 -5.20 0.81 8.73
C ILE A 68 -4.91 -0.66 8.41
N ALA A 69 -5.78 -1.56 8.85
CA ALA A 69 -5.63 -2.99 8.61
C ALA A 69 -7.00 -3.68 8.64
N ILE A 70 -7.13 -4.80 7.92
CA ILE A 70 -8.26 -5.70 8.08
C ILE A 70 -8.14 -6.38 9.45
N SER A 71 -9.24 -6.47 10.20
CA SER A 71 -9.27 -7.15 11.50
C SER A 71 -8.94 -8.64 11.34
N GLU A 72 -8.03 -9.15 12.17
CA GLU A 72 -7.70 -10.57 12.24
C GLU A 72 -8.61 -11.33 13.24
N ILE A 73 -9.36 -10.59 14.07
CA ILE A 73 -10.17 -11.13 15.17
C ILE A 73 -11.64 -11.23 14.76
N LEU A 74 -12.14 -10.23 14.05
CA LEU A 74 -13.54 -10.15 13.64
C LEU A 74 -13.79 -10.89 12.33
N SER A 75 -15.06 -11.16 12.05
CA SER A 75 -15.48 -11.95 10.89
C SER A 75 -15.01 -11.31 9.58
N ARG A 76 -14.45 -12.16 8.71
CA ARG A 76 -14.11 -11.82 7.34
C ARG A 76 -14.83 -12.77 6.42
N THR A 77 -15.86 -12.27 5.74
CA THR A 77 -16.71 -13.02 4.82
C THR A 77 -16.85 -12.27 3.50
N PRO A 78 -17.34 -12.90 2.42
CA PRO A 78 -17.57 -12.23 1.15
C PRO A 78 -18.56 -11.05 1.20
N GLU A 79 -19.37 -10.94 2.25
CA GLU A 79 -20.45 -9.95 2.38
C GLU A 79 -20.23 -8.95 3.53
N LEU A 80 -19.25 -9.21 4.40
CA LEU A 80 -18.94 -8.41 5.58
C LEU A 80 -17.46 -8.56 5.94
N ILE A 81 -16.77 -7.43 6.03
CA ILE A 81 -15.36 -7.34 6.43
C ILE A 81 -15.21 -6.24 7.46
N PHE A 82 -14.42 -6.49 8.50
CA PHE A 82 -14.05 -5.47 9.48
C PHE A 82 -12.64 -4.96 9.24
N LEU A 83 -12.47 -3.65 9.40
CA LEU A 83 -11.18 -2.96 9.36
C LEU A 83 -10.99 -2.14 10.64
N ASN A 84 -9.74 -2.02 11.03
CA ASN A 84 -9.29 -1.19 12.12
C ASN A 84 -8.54 0.00 11.55
N ILE A 85 -8.90 1.19 12.02
CA ILE A 85 -8.28 2.45 11.60
C ILE A 85 -7.83 3.19 12.86
N VAL A 86 -6.59 3.67 12.86
CA VAL A 86 -6.11 4.67 13.81
C VAL A 86 -5.79 5.92 13.02
N THR A 87 -6.48 7.02 13.32
CA THR A 87 -6.29 8.30 12.63
C THR A 87 -4.98 8.98 13.06
N LEU A 88 -4.60 10.05 12.36
CA LEU A 88 -3.40 10.82 12.71
C LEU A 88 -3.56 11.56 14.06
N GLU A 89 -4.80 11.78 14.50
CA GLU A 89 -5.18 12.29 15.82
C GLU A 89 -5.03 11.25 16.94
N ASN A 90 -4.74 9.98 16.59
CA ASN A 90 -4.76 8.81 17.49
C ASN A 90 -6.16 8.37 17.94
N GLU A 91 -7.21 8.72 17.19
CA GLU A 91 -8.53 8.15 17.41
C GLU A 91 -8.63 6.78 16.74
N SER A 92 -9.28 5.83 17.41
CA SER A 92 -9.36 4.43 16.98
C SER A 92 -10.78 4.10 16.57
N TYR A 93 -10.93 3.39 15.46
CA TYR A 93 -12.23 2.95 14.97
C TYR A 93 -12.16 1.52 14.46
N CYS A 94 -13.19 0.75 14.75
CA CYS A 94 -13.52 -0.44 14.00
C CYS A 94 -14.63 -0.09 13.00
N VAL A 95 -14.38 -0.39 11.72
CA VAL A 95 -15.25 -0.07 10.59
C VAL A 95 -15.72 -1.38 9.96
N GLU A 96 -17.01 -1.47 9.64
CA GLU A 96 -17.51 -2.54 8.78
C GLU A 96 -17.61 -2.06 7.33
N LEU A 97 -17.28 -2.97 6.41
CA LEU A 97 -17.55 -2.89 4.99
C LEU A 97 -18.57 -3.96 4.62
N THR A 98 -19.68 -3.52 4.03
CA THR A 98 -20.74 -4.39 3.51
C THR A 98 -21.15 -3.93 2.12
N GLN A 99 -22.09 -4.62 1.48
CA GLN A 99 -22.71 -4.15 0.23
C GLN A 99 -23.45 -2.80 0.37
N ARG A 100 -23.79 -2.37 1.60
CA ARG A 100 -24.38 -1.05 1.86
C ARG A 100 -23.35 0.08 1.91
N GLY A 101 -22.05 -0.25 1.92
CA GLY A 101 -20.96 0.69 2.08
C GLY A 101 -20.22 0.53 3.41
N TRP A 102 -19.62 1.63 3.85
CA TRP A 102 -18.71 1.73 5.00
C TRP A 102 -19.43 2.33 6.21
N ARG A 103 -19.25 1.75 7.40
CA ARG A 103 -19.85 2.27 8.63
C ARG A 103 -18.93 2.07 9.82
N VAL A 104 -18.91 3.03 10.75
CA VAL A 104 -18.26 2.82 12.05
C VAL A 104 -19.06 1.80 12.86
N SER A 105 -18.40 0.76 13.32
CA SER A 105 -18.97 -0.27 14.19
C SER A 105 -18.62 -0.05 15.65
N SER A 106 -17.47 0.56 15.94
CA SER A 106 -17.07 0.94 17.30
C SER A 106 -15.96 2.00 17.27
N ASP A 107 -15.78 2.70 18.38
CA ASP A 107 -14.64 3.59 18.68
C ASP A 107 -13.47 2.83 19.34
N ARG A 108 -13.47 1.50 19.25
CA ARG A 108 -12.39 0.64 19.69
C ARG A 108 -12.02 -0.34 18.58
N LEU A 109 -10.73 -0.64 18.48
CA LEU A 109 -10.22 -1.64 17.55
C LEU A 109 -10.80 -3.02 17.88
N ASP A 110 -11.08 -3.81 16.85
CA ASP A 110 -11.61 -5.18 16.97
C ASP A 110 -12.90 -5.29 17.81
N CYS A 111 -13.72 -4.23 17.81
CA CYS A 111 -14.97 -4.20 18.55
C CYS A 111 -16.15 -3.87 17.64
N MET A 112 -17.28 -4.56 17.84
CA MET A 112 -18.54 -4.30 17.11
C MET A 112 -19.56 -3.53 17.95
N ASN A 113 -19.21 -3.18 19.18
CA ASN A 113 -20.14 -2.54 20.11
C ASN A 113 -20.00 -1.03 19.97
N GLY A 114 -20.93 -0.44 19.22
CA GLY A 114 -21.05 1.01 19.09
C GLY A 114 -21.46 1.68 20.41
N ASP A 115 -21.04 2.92 20.57
CA ASP A 115 -21.49 3.77 21.68
C ASP A 115 -22.89 4.34 21.40
N ILE A 116 -23.85 4.01 22.26
CA ILE A 116 -25.25 4.46 22.17
C ILE A 116 -25.33 6.00 22.26
N GLN A 117 -24.39 6.65 22.95
CA GLN A 117 -24.36 8.12 23.03
C GLN A 117 -24.00 8.78 21.70
N LYS A 118 -23.28 8.04 20.84
CA LYS A 118 -22.90 8.50 19.50
C LYS A 118 -23.65 7.69 18.45
N LEU A 119 -24.97 7.57 18.57
CA LEU A 119 -25.75 6.70 17.69
C LEU A 119 -25.57 7.05 16.19
N GLU A 120 -25.56 8.34 15.85
CA GLU A 120 -25.50 8.81 14.46
C GLU A 120 -24.28 8.29 13.69
N MET A 121 -23.09 8.27 14.31
CA MET A 121 -21.89 7.74 13.66
C MET A 121 -21.95 6.23 13.42
N HIS A 122 -22.66 5.49 14.28
CA HIS A 122 -22.74 4.04 14.24
C HIS A 122 -23.87 3.51 13.35
N VAL A 123 -24.72 4.38 12.79
CA VAL A 123 -25.83 4.00 11.88
C VAL A 123 -25.65 4.53 10.46
N THR A 124 -24.71 5.46 10.25
CA THR A 124 -24.49 6.13 8.97
C THR A 124 -23.57 5.32 8.08
N TYR A 125 -24.07 4.96 6.90
CA TYR A 125 -23.28 4.33 5.85
C TYR A 125 -22.76 5.37 4.87
N TYR A 126 -21.51 5.22 4.47
CA TYR A 126 -20.82 6.01 3.45
C TYR A 126 -20.57 5.15 2.22
N ASP A 127 -20.61 5.75 1.03
CA ASP A 127 -20.39 5.01 -0.21
C ASP A 127 -18.91 4.66 -0.43
N ALA A 128 -18.01 5.51 0.08
CA ALA A 128 -16.57 5.39 -0.08
C ALA A 128 -15.82 5.63 1.24
N ILE A 129 -14.64 5.02 1.40
CA ILE A 129 -13.85 5.14 2.64
C ILE A 129 -13.36 6.58 2.84
N GLU A 130 -13.11 7.31 1.76
CA GLU A 130 -12.69 8.70 1.78
C GLU A 130 -13.76 9.60 2.40
N GLN A 131 -15.05 9.34 2.12
CA GLN A 131 -16.16 10.07 2.71
C GLN A 131 -16.28 9.79 4.22
N LEU A 132 -16.08 8.53 4.62
CA LEU A 132 -16.04 8.14 6.02
C LEU A 132 -14.87 8.86 6.73
N LEU A 133 -13.67 8.83 6.17
CA LEU A 133 -12.49 9.46 6.78
C LEU A 133 -12.60 10.99 6.80
N ASP A 134 -13.21 11.62 5.80
CA ASP A 134 -13.49 13.06 5.77
C ASP A 134 -14.38 13.50 6.95
N SER A 135 -15.33 12.64 7.34
CA SER A 135 -16.19 12.86 8.51
C SER A 135 -15.51 12.61 9.86
N LEU A 136 -14.50 11.72 9.91
CA LEU A 136 -13.88 11.26 11.16
C LEU A 136 -12.61 12.03 11.53
N SER A 137 -11.78 12.42 10.57
CA SER A 137 -10.42 12.92 10.82
C SER A 137 -10.17 14.22 10.09
N GLU A 138 -9.88 15.28 10.85
CA GLU A 138 -9.54 16.58 10.29
C GLU A 138 -8.17 16.55 9.60
N GLN A 139 -7.19 15.87 10.21
CA GLN A 139 -5.85 15.71 9.65
C GLN A 139 -5.86 14.88 8.37
N TYR A 140 -6.77 13.92 8.23
CA TYR A 140 -6.99 13.23 6.96
C TYR A 140 -7.34 14.23 5.86
N ARG A 141 -8.30 15.13 6.09
CA ARG A 141 -8.72 16.14 5.09
C ARG A 141 -7.57 17.05 4.69
N GLU A 142 -6.81 17.52 5.68
CA GLU A 142 -5.66 18.41 5.45
C GLU A 142 -4.57 17.72 4.64
N ASN A 143 -4.19 16.50 5.04
CA ASN A 143 -3.09 15.77 4.40
C ASN A 143 -3.48 15.26 3.00
N PHE A 144 -4.70 14.77 2.84
CA PHE A 144 -5.22 14.36 1.54
C PHE A 144 -5.31 15.55 0.58
N GLY A 145 -5.85 16.68 1.05
CA GLY A 145 -5.90 17.93 0.28
C GLY A 145 -4.51 18.41 -0.14
N ALA A 146 -3.55 18.43 0.80
CA ALA A 146 -2.16 18.82 0.52
C ALA A 146 -1.49 17.89 -0.51
N ALA A 147 -1.69 16.58 -0.38
CA ALA A 147 -1.17 15.61 -1.33
C ALA A 147 -1.76 15.79 -2.73
N LEU A 148 -3.06 16.08 -2.83
CA LEU A 148 -3.73 16.37 -4.09
C LEU A 148 -3.20 17.65 -4.73
N SER A 149 -3.09 18.74 -3.97
CA SER A 149 -2.53 20.01 -4.44
C SER A 149 -1.09 19.84 -4.93
N SER A 150 -0.26 19.10 -4.19
CA SER A 150 1.12 18.81 -4.57
C SER A 150 1.22 18.07 -5.90
N LYS A 151 0.42 17.01 -6.08
CA LYS A 151 0.37 16.24 -7.33
C LYS A 151 -0.09 17.09 -8.52
N LEU A 152 -1.12 17.94 -8.33
CA LEU A 152 -1.60 18.85 -9.37
C LEU A 152 -0.51 19.86 -9.79
N ALA A 153 0.20 20.45 -8.83
CA ALA A 153 1.29 21.38 -9.10
C ALA A 153 2.45 20.73 -9.85
N ALA A 154 2.80 19.48 -9.49
CA ALA A 154 3.83 18.70 -10.18
C ALA A 154 3.46 18.46 -11.66
N LEU A 155 2.22 18.03 -11.93
CA LEU A 155 1.74 17.81 -13.30
C LEU A 155 1.75 19.09 -14.14
N GLN A 156 1.36 20.23 -13.57
CA GLN A 156 1.42 21.52 -14.27
C GLN A 156 2.84 21.93 -14.63
N THR A 157 3.80 21.67 -13.75
CA THR A 157 5.22 21.99 -13.98
C THR A 157 5.78 21.10 -15.09
N GLU A 158 5.48 19.81 -15.06
CA GLU A 158 5.91 18.84 -16.07
C GLU A 158 5.34 19.16 -17.47
N GLN A 159 4.08 19.63 -17.54
CA GLN A 159 3.47 20.07 -18.80
C GLN A 159 4.13 21.32 -19.37
N LYS A 160 4.51 22.28 -18.53
CA LYS A 160 5.23 23.50 -18.97
C LYS A 160 6.63 23.17 -19.50
N GLN A 161 7.34 22.25 -18.86
CA GLN A 161 8.66 21.80 -19.30
C GLN A 161 8.58 21.13 -20.69
N ARG A 162 7.64 20.20 -20.88
CA ARG A 162 7.42 19.54 -22.19
C ARG A 162 7.11 20.50 -23.34
N GLN A 163 6.53 21.65 -23.06
CA GLN A 163 6.22 22.66 -24.08
C GLN A 163 7.45 23.50 -24.46
N GLN A 164 8.42 23.68 -23.55
CA GLN A 164 9.64 24.47 -23.82
C GLN A 164 10.72 23.65 -24.53
N ASP A 165 10.77 22.33 -24.32
CA ASP A 165 11.75 21.44 -24.96
C ASP A 165 11.40 21.09 -26.43
N GLY A 166 10.23 21.54 -26.93
CA GLY A 166 9.79 21.31 -28.31
C GLY A 166 10.12 22.43 -29.31
N GLU A 167 10.77 23.52 -28.89
CA GLU A 167 10.92 24.74 -29.71
C GLU A 167 12.38 25.06 -30.13
N THR A 168 13.31 24.12 -29.95
CA THR A 168 14.72 24.23 -30.41
C THR A 168 15.11 23.08 -31.34
N ASP A 169 14.50 22.99 -32.52
CA ASP A 169 15.08 22.25 -33.65
C ASP A 169 14.63 22.87 -34.97
N GLY A 170 15.46 23.76 -35.56
CA GLY A 170 15.08 24.44 -36.81
C GLY A 170 15.87 25.68 -37.24
N ASN A 171 17.10 25.91 -36.76
CA ASN A 171 17.96 26.95 -37.33
C ASN A 171 19.35 26.42 -37.68
N ASP A 172 19.41 25.43 -38.58
CA ASP A 172 20.59 25.14 -39.39
C ASP A 172 20.34 25.68 -40.80
N GLY A 173 21.00 26.79 -41.14
CA GLY A 173 20.64 27.54 -42.34
C GLY A 173 21.51 28.76 -42.66
N GLY A 174 22.84 28.57 -42.72
CA GLY A 174 23.67 29.17 -43.78
C GLY A 174 24.18 30.62 -43.64
N ALA A 175 25.52 30.75 -43.57
CA ALA A 175 26.39 31.63 -44.38
C ALA A 175 27.79 31.61 -43.74
N ALA A 176 28.81 31.01 -44.38
CA ALA A 176 29.81 31.70 -45.21
C ALA A 176 30.52 32.86 -44.45
N GLU A 177 31.84 32.90 -44.28
CA GLU A 177 32.84 32.93 -45.33
C GLU A 177 34.27 32.71 -44.77
N ARG A 178 35.15 32.19 -45.64
CA ARG A 178 36.60 32.05 -45.44
C ARG A 178 37.31 33.33 -45.85
N SER A 179 38.30 33.77 -45.06
CA SER A 179 39.50 34.52 -45.50
C SER A 179 40.37 34.72 -44.26
N ASP A 180 41.44 33.95 -44.05
CA ASP A 180 42.75 34.10 -44.68
C ASP A 180 43.23 35.55 -44.77
N ALA A 181 44.03 35.96 -43.78
CA ALA A 181 45.20 36.82 -43.94
C ALA A 181 45.91 36.92 -42.59
N GLY A 182 47.09 36.31 -42.50
CA GLY A 182 48.00 36.58 -41.40
C GLY A 182 48.59 37.98 -41.51
N GLN A 183 48.90 38.59 -40.37
CA GLN A 183 50.15 39.34 -40.24
C GLN A 183 50.51 39.54 -38.76
N ARG A 184 51.71 39.04 -38.46
CA ARG A 184 52.52 39.42 -37.32
C ARG A 184 52.82 40.91 -37.43
N THR A 185 52.65 41.64 -36.34
CA THR A 185 53.56 42.73 -35.99
C THR A 185 53.72 42.73 -34.48
N ASP A 186 54.94 42.40 -34.08
CA ASP A 186 55.54 42.65 -32.79
C ASP A 186 55.33 44.11 -32.36
N ASN A 187 55.12 44.35 -31.07
CA ASN A 187 55.59 45.55 -30.38
C ASN A 187 55.47 45.39 -28.85
N GLU A 188 56.61 45.08 -28.26
CA GLU A 188 57.04 45.53 -26.92
C GLU A 188 57.72 46.93 -27.09
N PRO A 189 58.24 47.60 -26.05
CA PRO A 189 57.70 48.06 -24.77
C PRO A 189 57.68 49.61 -24.66
N ASN A 190 57.04 50.15 -23.61
CA ASN A 190 57.66 51.01 -22.57
C ASN A 190 56.58 51.54 -21.61
#